data_AF-A0A653X7B9-F1
#
_entry.id   AF-A0A653X7B9-F1
#
_cell.length_a   1.000
_cell.length_b   1.000
_cell.length_c   1.000
_cell.angle_alpha   90.00
_cell.angle_beta   90.00
_cell.angle_gamma   90.00
#
_symmetry.space_group_name_H-M   'P 1'
#
loop_
_entity.id
_entity.type
_entity.pdbx_description
1 polymer ?
#
loop_
_entity_poly.entity_id
_entity_poly.type
_entity_poly.pdbx_seq_one_letter_code
_entity_poly.pdbx_strand_id
1 'polypeptide(L)'
;MSLVRIHNFAISLDGFGAGEPQTAETPFGHAGERLHEWMFVTQFFRQMGGEPGGTTGVDDAFARGHEVNIGAEIMGANKFGPPGWHDDPDWKGWWGPNPPFHTPVIVLTHRERASVEMEGGTTYHFLNVSPAEARDAAREAAGWTYASAAGPPSSRTSSPQASSTTCISSRSRSCSAGGRGSGTGRRRSRTRTTSRRSRRPAA
;
A
#
# COMPACT_ATOMS: atom_id res chain seq x y z
N MET A 1 -12.95 20.16 2.44
CA MET A 1 -12.56 19.15 3.45
C MET A 1 -11.61 18.17 2.78
N SER A 2 -10.53 17.75 3.45
CA SER A 2 -9.59 16.76 2.90
C SER A 2 -10.18 15.34 2.98
N LEU A 3 -10.19 14.65 1.82
CA LEU A 3 -10.71 13.30 1.65
C LEU A 3 -9.61 12.25 1.70
N VAL A 4 -9.87 11.13 2.37
CA VAL A 4 -8.99 9.96 2.37
C VAL A 4 -9.49 8.96 1.34
N ARG A 5 -8.59 8.46 0.48
CA ARG A 5 -8.87 7.38 -0.48
C ARG A 5 -7.74 6.35 -0.50
N ILE A 6 -8.03 5.17 -1.06
CA ILE A 6 -7.00 4.27 -1.57
C ILE A 6 -6.85 4.62 -3.05
N HIS A 7 -5.64 4.91 -3.50
CA HIS A 7 -5.37 5.37 -4.87
C HIS A 7 -4.32 4.48 -5.52
N ASN A 8 -4.49 4.16 -6.80
CA ASN A 8 -3.58 3.34 -7.61
C ASN A 8 -3.09 2.06 -6.89
N PHE A 9 -4.04 1.28 -6.36
CA PHE A 9 -3.77 0.01 -5.68
C PHE A 9 -4.07 -1.18 -6.58
N ALA A 10 -3.11 -2.09 -6.71
CA ALA A 10 -3.28 -3.36 -7.42
C ALA A 10 -3.63 -4.48 -6.43
N ILE A 11 -4.61 -5.31 -6.79
CA ILE A 11 -5.05 -6.45 -5.99
C ILE A 11 -5.35 -7.63 -6.89
N SER A 12 -4.99 -8.83 -6.45
CA SER A 12 -5.37 -10.07 -7.13
C SER A 12 -6.87 -10.36 -6.99
N LEU A 13 -7.38 -11.26 -7.83
CA LEU A 13 -8.79 -11.66 -7.81
C LEU A 13 -9.22 -12.30 -6.48
N ASP A 14 -8.28 -12.97 -5.81
CA ASP A 14 -8.42 -13.60 -4.50
C ASP A 14 -8.10 -12.67 -3.33
N GLY A 15 -7.81 -11.39 -3.59
CA GLY A 15 -7.78 -10.34 -2.56
C GLY A 15 -6.39 -10.05 -1.95
N PHE A 16 -5.30 -10.36 -2.65
CA PHE A 16 -3.94 -10.12 -2.18
C PHE A 16 -3.27 -8.94 -2.91
N GLY A 17 -2.67 -8.02 -2.16
CA GLY A 17 -1.87 -6.91 -2.71
C GLY A 17 -0.37 -7.23 -2.85
N ALA A 18 0.10 -8.26 -2.15
CA ALA A 18 1.45 -8.80 -2.24
C ALA A 18 1.45 -10.26 -1.79
N GLY A 19 2.41 -11.05 -2.28
CA GLY A 19 2.63 -12.42 -1.82
C GLY A 19 3.50 -12.46 -0.56
N GLU A 20 3.53 -13.64 0.08
CA GLU A 20 4.38 -13.94 1.24
C GLU A 20 5.30 -15.14 0.96
N PRO A 21 6.54 -15.17 1.48
CA PRO A 21 7.20 -14.12 2.25
C PRO A 21 7.73 -13.00 1.35
N GLN A 22 7.68 -11.75 1.83
CA GLN A 22 8.42 -10.64 1.21
C GLN A 22 9.87 -10.67 1.68
N THR A 23 10.83 -10.38 0.80
CA THR A 23 12.26 -10.28 1.11
C THR A 23 12.89 -9.11 0.37
N ALA A 24 14.19 -8.88 0.53
CA ALA A 24 14.90 -7.86 -0.24
C ALA A 24 14.94 -8.21 -1.74
N GLU A 25 15.11 -9.50 -2.06
CA GLU A 25 15.16 -10.02 -3.43
C GLU A 25 13.77 -10.19 -4.04
N THR A 26 12.75 -10.44 -3.19
CA THR A 26 11.35 -10.62 -3.60
C THR A 26 10.44 -9.64 -2.85
N PRO A 27 10.44 -8.34 -3.23
CA PRO A 27 9.67 -7.31 -2.50
C PRO A 27 8.16 -7.56 -2.54
N PHE A 28 7.64 -8.22 -3.57
CA PHE A 28 6.23 -8.64 -3.67
C PHE A 28 5.99 -10.12 -3.30
N GLY A 29 6.99 -10.78 -2.72
CA GLY A 29 6.95 -12.20 -2.36
C GLY A 29 6.65 -13.13 -3.54
N HIS A 30 5.96 -14.25 -3.29
CA HIS A 30 5.69 -15.25 -4.33
C HIS A 30 4.78 -14.75 -5.46
N ALA A 31 4.03 -13.66 -5.24
CA ALA A 31 3.16 -13.08 -6.27
C ALA A 31 4.00 -12.44 -7.39
N GLY A 32 5.27 -12.13 -7.11
CA GLY A 32 6.17 -11.44 -8.02
C GLY A 32 5.57 -10.11 -8.47
N GLU A 33 5.91 -9.71 -9.68
CA GLU A 33 5.53 -8.39 -10.20
C GLU A 33 4.24 -8.41 -11.03
N ARG A 34 3.55 -9.55 -11.09
CA ARG A 34 2.39 -9.78 -11.98
C ARG A 34 1.28 -8.74 -11.84
N LEU A 35 1.07 -8.22 -10.62
CA LEU A 35 0.07 -7.19 -10.35
C LEU A 35 0.43 -5.80 -10.91
N HIS A 36 1.70 -5.57 -11.24
CA HIS A 36 2.23 -4.28 -11.68
C HIS A 36 2.72 -4.30 -13.15
N GLU A 37 2.68 -5.46 -13.83
CA GLU A 37 3.10 -5.59 -15.24
C GLU A 37 2.43 -4.57 -16.18
N TRP A 38 1.14 -4.28 -15.96
CA TRP A 38 0.39 -3.27 -16.72
C TRP A 38 1.03 -1.87 -16.62
N MET A 39 1.62 -1.54 -15.47
CA MET A 39 2.24 -0.24 -15.21
C MET A 39 3.65 -0.18 -15.79
N PHE A 40 4.40 -1.28 -15.77
CA PHE A 40 5.81 -1.29 -16.19
C PHE A 40 6.03 -0.95 -17.66
N VAL A 41 5.06 -1.25 -18.52
CA VAL A 41 5.13 -0.95 -19.95
C VAL A 41 4.82 0.52 -20.27
N THR A 42 4.30 1.28 -19.31
CA THR A 42 3.89 2.69 -19.50
C THR A 42 5.08 3.62 -19.61
N GLN A 43 4.91 4.73 -20.30
CA GLN A 43 5.92 5.78 -20.39
C GLN A 43 6.21 6.39 -19.00
N PHE A 44 5.19 6.54 -18.16
CA PHE A 44 5.31 6.98 -16.78
C PHE A 44 6.34 6.16 -15.98
N PHE A 45 6.20 4.83 -15.98
CA PHE A 45 7.10 3.97 -15.22
C PHE A 45 8.54 4.01 -15.76
N ARG A 46 8.69 4.01 -17.10
CA ARG A 46 10.02 4.11 -17.71
C ARG A 46 10.70 5.43 -17.37
N GLN A 47 9.98 6.55 -17.43
CA GLN A 47 10.49 7.87 -17.05
C GLN A 47 10.93 7.92 -15.58
N MET A 48 10.18 7.28 -14.68
CA MET A 48 10.56 7.16 -13.26
C MET A 48 11.89 6.44 -13.08
N GLY A 49 12.16 5.41 -13.90
CA GLY A 49 13.44 4.70 -13.95
C GLY A 49 14.54 5.37 -14.79
N GLY A 50 14.29 6.56 -15.36
CA GLY A 50 15.23 7.24 -16.25
C GLY A 50 15.34 6.64 -17.67
N GLU A 51 14.43 5.74 -18.03
CA GLU A 51 14.40 5.02 -19.30
C GLU A 51 13.48 5.71 -20.33
N PRO A 52 13.89 5.82 -21.61
CA PRO A 52 13.05 6.38 -22.65
C PRO A 52 11.98 5.39 -23.14
N GLY A 53 10.92 5.92 -23.77
CA GLY A 53 9.86 5.12 -24.40
C GLY A 53 8.75 4.68 -23.44
N GLY A 54 8.00 3.64 -23.83
CA GLY A 54 6.81 3.16 -23.10
C GLY A 54 5.50 3.53 -23.80
N THR A 55 4.41 2.86 -23.41
CA THR A 55 3.07 3.12 -23.95
C THR A 55 2.48 4.41 -23.36
N THR A 56 1.67 5.11 -24.13
CA THR A 56 1.01 6.38 -23.72
C THR A 56 -0.53 6.26 -23.75
N GLY A 57 -1.02 5.04 -23.54
CA GLY A 57 -2.45 4.72 -23.58
C GLY A 57 -3.19 5.03 -22.27
N VAL A 58 -4.32 4.37 -22.07
CA VAL A 58 -5.16 4.54 -20.86
C VAL A 58 -4.38 4.19 -19.59
N ASP A 59 -3.57 3.13 -19.63
CA ASP A 59 -2.74 2.69 -18.51
C ASP A 59 -1.72 3.77 -18.10
N ASP A 60 -1.09 4.43 -19.07
CA ASP A 60 -0.16 5.53 -18.83
C ASP A 60 -0.87 6.74 -18.23
N ALA A 61 -2.04 7.10 -18.78
CA ALA A 61 -2.85 8.19 -18.25
C ALA A 61 -3.29 7.93 -16.79
N PHE A 62 -3.64 6.68 -16.47
CA PHE A 62 -3.99 6.28 -15.11
C PHE A 62 -2.78 6.30 -14.16
N ALA A 63 -1.63 5.80 -14.62
CA ALA A 63 -0.39 5.80 -13.84
C ALA A 63 0.12 7.22 -13.56
N ARG A 64 0.09 8.13 -14.55
CA ARG A 64 0.43 9.55 -14.36
C ARG A 64 -0.44 10.23 -13.31
N GLY A 65 -1.70 9.80 -13.18
CA GLY A 65 -2.62 10.29 -12.16
C GLY A 65 -2.24 9.95 -10.71
N HIS A 66 -1.12 9.25 -10.46
CA HIS A 66 -0.71 8.83 -9.12
C HIS A 66 -0.49 9.99 -8.13
N GLU A 67 -0.03 11.16 -8.59
CA GLU A 67 0.32 12.32 -7.75
C GLU A 67 -0.76 13.43 -7.78
N VAL A 68 -1.72 13.35 -8.70
CA VAL A 68 -2.70 14.42 -8.91
C VAL A 68 -3.66 14.51 -7.72
N ASN A 69 -3.67 15.69 -7.09
CA ASN A 69 -4.45 15.98 -5.88
C ASN A 69 -4.11 15.04 -4.72
N ILE A 70 -2.82 14.75 -4.52
CA ILE A 70 -2.29 14.05 -3.35
C ILE A 70 -1.44 15.02 -2.54
N GLY A 71 -1.86 15.35 -1.32
CA GLY A 71 -1.11 16.26 -0.44
C GLY A 71 -0.17 15.57 0.55
N ALA A 72 -0.44 14.31 0.88
CA ALA A 72 0.42 13.45 1.70
C ALA A 72 0.07 11.99 1.38
N GLU A 73 0.96 11.08 1.74
CA GLU A 73 0.73 9.64 1.66
C GLU A 73 0.90 8.97 3.03
N ILE A 74 0.22 7.84 3.22
CA ILE A 74 0.49 6.93 4.34
C ILE A 74 0.83 5.57 3.76
N MET A 75 1.80 4.88 4.32
CA MET A 75 2.20 3.53 3.92
C MET A 75 2.61 2.68 5.11
N GLY A 76 2.52 1.36 4.97
CA GLY A 76 3.05 0.42 5.96
C GLY A 76 4.56 0.22 5.84
N ALA A 77 5.20 -0.22 6.93
CA ALA A 77 6.63 -0.51 6.98
C ALA A 77 7.12 -1.47 5.87
N ASN A 78 6.32 -2.47 5.48
CA ASN A 78 6.68 -3.42 4.43
C ASN A 78 6.60 -2.82 3.01
N LYS A 79 5.89 -1.69 2.82
CA LYS A 79 5.92 -0.94 1.56
C LYS A 79 7.19 -0.08 1.47
N PHE A 80 7.63 0.47 2.60
CA PHE A 80 8.82 1.31 2.68
C PHE A 80 10.14 0.54 2.49
N GLY A 81 10.22 -0.71 2.96
CA GLY A 81 11.44 -1.52 2.84
C GLY A 81 11.20 -3.01 3.09
N PRO A 82 12.21 -3.86 2.82
CA PRO A 82 12.13 -5.29 3.04
C PRO A 82 12.14 -5.63 4.54
N PRO A 83 11.61 -6.79 4.98
CA PRO A 83 11.69 -7.17 6.38
C PRO A 83 13.13 -7.06 6.93
N GLY A 84 13.30 -6.36 8.05
CA GLY A 84 14.61 -6.09 8.66
C GLY A 84 15.25 -4.75 8.25
N TRP A 85 14.66 -3.97 7.33
CA TRP A 85 15.20 -2.67 6.89
C TRP A 85 15.50 -1.70 8.05
N HIS A 86 14.79 -1.83 9.16
CA HIS A 86 14.99 -0.99 10.32
C HIS A 86 16.34 -1.19 11.02
N ASP A 87 17.02 -2.32 10.77
CA ASP A 87 18.35 -2.63 11.32
C ASP A 87 19.47 -1.99 10.48
N ASP A 88 19.14 -1.52 9.28
CA ASP A 88 20.03 -0.76 8.41
C ASP A 88 19.76 0.75 8.58
N PRO A 89 20.64 1.51 9.25
CA PRO A 89 20.46 2.95 9.45
C PRO A 89 20.55 3.75 8.15
N ASP A 90 21.21 3.20 7.12
CA ASP A 90 21.42 3.87 5.83
C ASP A 90 20.27 3.59 4.84
N TRP A 91 19.32 2.71 5.20
CA TRP A 91 18.17 2.43 4.34
C TRP A 91 17.23 3.64 4.20
N LYS A 92 17.07 4.13 2.96
CA LYS A 92 16.22 5.28 2.60
C LYS A 92 15.02 4.92 1.71
N GLY A 93 14.78 3.64 1.45
CA GLY A 93 13.69 3.16 0.60
C GLY A 93 14.16 2.67 -0.78
N TRP A 94 13.22 2.14 -1.56
CA TRP A 94 13.49 1.49 -2.86
C TRP A 94 13.82 2.45 -4.01
N TRP A 95 13.41 3.71 -3.89
CA TRP A 95 13.31 4.64 -5.03
C TRP A 95 14.51 5.57 -5.19
N GLY A 96 15.65 5.25 -4.57
CA GLY A 96 16.85 6.08 -4.63
C GLY A 96 16.65 7.46 -3.96
N PRO A 97 17.47 8.47 -4.34
CA PRO A 97 17.46 9.76 -3.66
C PRO A 97 16.22 10.62 -3.95
N ASN A 98 15.56 10.42 -5.09
CA ASN A 98 14.40 11.21 -5.54
C ASN A 98 13.17 10.31 -5.75
N PRO A 99 12.44 9.96 -4.67
CA PRO A 99 11.29 9.08 -4.75
C PRO A 99 10.07 9.73 -5.43
N PRO A 100 9.16 8.94 -6.03
CA PRO A 100 8.08 9.45 -6.89
C PRO A 100 6.90 10.10 -6.14
N PHE A 101 6.98 10.29 -4.82
CA PHE A 101 5.85 10.75 -4.01
C PHE A 101 5.72 12.28 -3.98
N HIS A 102 6.85 12.98 -4.01
CA HIS A 102 6.98 14.45 -3.95
C HIS A 102 6.11 15.15 -2.88
N THR A 103 5.80 14.43 -1.81
CA THR A 103 4.90 14.83 -0.72
C THR A 103 5.37 14.24 0.61
N PRO A 104 4.89 14.74 1.76
CA PRO A 104 5.12 14.08 3.05
C PRO A 104 4.51 12.68 3.07
N VAL A 105 5.26 11.70 3.58
CA VAL A 105 4.86 10.30 3.65
C VAL A 105 4.92 9.81 5.09
N ILE A 106 3.79 9.37 5.63
CA ILE A 106 3.71 8.74 6.95
C ILE A 106 3.92 7.23 6.82
N VAL A 107 5.03 6.73 7.34
CA VAL A 107 5.35 5.31 7.40
C VAL A 107 4.90 4.74 8.74
N LEU A 108 3.86 3.91 8.72
CA LEU A 108 3.36 3.18 9.87
C LEU A 108 4.29 2.01 10.22
N THR A 109 4.90 2.07 11.40
CA THR A 109 5.89 1.12 11.86
C THR A 109 5.83 0.97 13.38
N HIS A 110 6.11 -0.23 13.91
CA HIS A 110 6.26 -0.43 15.35
C HIS A 110 7.63 0.01 15.89
N ARG A 111 8.58 0.31 15.00
CA ARG A 111 9.93 0.77 15.30
C ARG A 111 10.10 2.15 14.68
N GLU A 112 9.97 3.18 15.50
CA GLU A 112 10.13 4.57 15.11
C GLU A 112 11.60 4.90 14.82
N ARG A 113 11.82 5.88 13.95
CA ARG A 113 13.15 6.45 13.68
C ARG A 113 13.02 7.91 13.26
N ALA A 114 14.14 8.62 13.17
CA ALA A 114 14.18 9.99 12.68
C ALA A 114 13.57 10.09 11.27
N SER A 115 12.93 11.23 10.99
CA SER A 115 12.38 11.48 9.66
C SER A 115 13.52 11.57 8.64
N VAL A 116 13.26 11.09 7.42
CA VAL A 116 14.24 11.10 6.33
C VAL A 116 13.74 12.00 5.21
N GLU A 117 14.48 13.07 4.96
CA GLU A 117 14.26 13.96 3.83
C GLU A 117 14.93 13.39 2.58
N MET A 118 14.22 13.46 1.47
CA MET A 118 14.66 12.97 0.16
C MET A 118 14.67 14.13 -0.84
N GLU A 119 15.39 13.95 -1.93
CA GLU A 119 15.32 14.87 -3.05
C GLU A 119 13.89 14.89 -3.63
N GLY A 120 13.52 15.99 -4.30
CA GLY A 120 12.19 16.15 -4.88
C GLY A 120 11.08 16.41 -3.86
N GLY A 121 11.40 16.70 -2.59
CA GLY A 121 10.45 17.20 -1.59
C GLY A 121 9.65 16.12 -0.85
N THR A 122 10.07 14.86 -0.95
CA THR A 122 9.48 13.77 -0.14
C THR A 122 10.15 13.72 1.22
N THR A 123 9.36 13.64 2.29
CA THR A 123 9.86 13.39 3.65
C THR A 123 9.14 12.20 4.25
N TYR A 124 9.89 11.17 4.65
CA TYR A 124 9.35 10.00 5.35
C TYR A 124 9.31 10.24 6.85
N HIS A 125 8.13 10.17 7.45
CA HIS A 125 7.89 10.26 8.89
C HIS A 125 7.52 8.88 9.45
N PHE A 126 8.27 8.38 10.44
CA PHE A 126 8.10 7.02 10.96
C PHE A 126 7.33 7.04 12.28
N LEU A 127 6.06 6.60 12.26
CA LEU A 127 5.15 6.72 13.41
C LEU A 127 4.63 5.35 13.86
N ASN A 128 4.61 5.12 15.17
CA ASN A 128 3.94 3.98 15.80
C ASN A 128 2.59 4.41 16.41
N VAL A 129 1.66 4.79 15.54
CA VAL A 129 0.35 5.32 15.92
C VAL A 129 -0.79 4.50 15.32
N SER A 130 -2.00 4.72 15.81
CA SER A 130 -3.19 4.10 15.22
C SER A 130 -3.45 4.64 13.79
N PRO A 131 -4.18 3.88 12.95
CA PRO A 131 -4.54 4.35 11.62
C PRO A 131 -5.32 5.69 11.59
N ALA A 132 -6.10 5.97 12.64
CA ALA A 132 -6.84 7.23 12.76
C ALA A 132 -5.90 8.41 13.04
N GLU A 133 -4.94 8.23 13.94
CA GLU A 133 -3.92 9.25 14.24
C GLU A 133 -3.00 9.48 13.05
N ALA A 134 -2.61 8.42 12.32
CA ALA A 134 -1.82 8.56 11.10
C ALA A 134 -2.54 9.40 10.05
N ARG A 135 -3.84 9.16 9.84
CA ARG A 135 -4.68 9.98 8.95
C ARG A 135 -4.64 11.45 9.36
N ASP A 136 -4.76 11.73 10.65
CA ASP A 136 -4.80 13.10 11.15
C ASP A 136 -3.44 13.79 10.98
N ALA A 137 -2.33 13.09 11.26
CA ALA A 137 -0.98 13.55 10.96
C ALA A 137 -0.76 13.81 9.46
N ALA A 138 -1.24 12.93 8.58
CA ALA A 138 -1.13 13.14 7.13
C ALA A 138 -1.97 14.33 6.65
N ARG A 139 -3.13 14.59 7.25
CA ARG A 139 -3.94 15.77 6.94
C ARG A 139 -3.23 17.05 7.32
N GLU A 140 -2.58 17.05 8.48
CA GLU A 140 -1.80 18.20 8.95
C GLU A 140 -0.58 18.44 8.05
N ALA A 141 0.16 17.39 7.71
CA ALA A 141 1.31 17.46 6.81
C ALA A 141 0.93 17.92 5.39
N ALA A 142 -0.19 17.43 4.86
CA ALA A 142 -0.69 17.80 3.53
C ALA A 142 -1.24 19.23 3.45
N GLY A 143 -1.58 19.81 4.59
CA GLY A 143 -2.18 21.13 4.71
C GLY A 143 -1.30 22.09 5.48
N TRP A 144 0.04 21.98 5.40
CA TRP A 144 0.99 22.78 6.16
C TRP A 144 0.77 24.29 5.95
N THR A 145 -0.16 24.83 6.74
CA THR A 145 -0.34 26.24 7.08
C THR A 145 0.05 26.38 8.54
N TYR A 146 1.36 26.53 8.76
CA TYR A 146 2.04 27.39 9.74
C TYR A 146 1.55 27.40 11.22
N ALA A 147 2.23 26.68 12.13
CA ALA A 147 2.43 27.09 13.53
C ALA A 147 3.44 26.21 14.30
N SER A 148 4.75 26.48 14.18
CA SER A 148 5.76 26.40 15.27
C SER A 148 7.17 26.78 14.77
N ALA A 149 7.65 27.94 15.24
CA ALA A 149 9.06 28.40 15.36
C ALA A 149 9.99 28.48 14.11
N ALA A 150 10.25 29.74 13.69
CA ALA A 150 11.47 30.31 13.09
C ALA A 150 11.89 30.00 11.63
N GLY A 151 11.69 30.98 10.73
CA GLY A 151 12.37 31.09 9.41
C GLY A 151 11.50 31.75 8.31
N PRO A 152 12.02 32.65 7.45
CA PRO A 152 11.19 33.51 6.60
C PRO A 152 10.56 32.76 5.41
N PRO A 153 9.42 33.26 4.87
CA PRO A 153 8.64 32.56 3.87
C PRO A 153 9.23 32.74 2.47
N SER A 154 9.48 31.63 1.77
CA SER A 154 9.73 31.64 0.32
C SER A 154 8.65 30.83 -0.38
N SER A 155 7.64 31.56 -0.85
CA SER A 155 6.81 31.29 -2.03
C SER A 155 6.49 29.83 -2.36
N ARG A 156 5.27 29.40 -2.07
CA ARG A 156 4.53 28.53 -3.00
C ARG A 156 3.08 29.00 -3.10
N THR A 157 2.71 29.34 -4.32
CA THR A 157 1.44 29.88 -4.76
C THR A 157 0.29 29.00 -4.29
N SER A 158 -0.74 29.64 -3.74
CA SER A 158 -1.99 29.04 -3.30
C SER A 158 -2.64 28.21 -4.41
N SER A 159 -2.61 26.88 -4.30
CA SER A 159 -3.53 26.00 -5.00
C SER A 159 -4.75 25.76 -4.10
N PRO A 160 -5.99 26.06 -4.57
CA PRO A 160 -7.19 25.76 -3.79
C PRO A 160 -7.54 24.28 -3.91
N GLN A 161 -7.69 23.62 -2.75
CA GLN A 161 -8.12 22.23 -2.52
C GLN A 161 -7.06 21.13 -2.67
N ALA A 162 -6.13 21.07 -1.71
CA ALA A 162 -5.41 19.85 -1.40
C ALA A 162 -6.41 18.79 -0.85
N SER A 163 -6.56 17.67 -1.58
CA SER A 163 -7.15 16.45 -1.05
C SER A 163 -6.01 15.51 -0.64
N SER A 164 -6.05 14.96 0.57
CA SER A 164 -4.88 14.29 1.18
C SER A 164 -5.19 12.81 1.37
N THR A 165 -4.44 11.94 0.69
CA THR A 165 -4.74 10.50 0.54
C THR A 165 -3.92 9.66 1.54
N THR A 166 -4.38 8.47 1.94
CA THR A 166 -3.79 7.68 3.04
C THR A 166 -3.94 6.19 2.72
N CYS A 167 -2.85 5.41 2.63
CA CYS A 167 -2.93 3.95 2.59
C CYS A 167 -2.68 3.35 3.98
N ILE A 168 -3.62 2.51 4.43
CA ILE A 168 -3.47 1.62 5.57
C ILE A 168 -3.46 0.20 5.01
N SER A 169 -2.31 -0.46 4.95
CA SER A 169 -2.24 -1.91 4.71
C SER A 169 -2.09 -2.61 6.08
N SER A 170 -3.21 -2.95 6.72
CA SER A 170 -3.18 -3.84 7.87
C SER A 170 -3.08 -5.29 7.40
N ARG A 171 -2.12 -6.02 7.97
CA ARG A 171 -1.93 -7.47 7.77
C ARG A 171 -3.25 -8.22 7.96
N SER A 172 -3.57 -9.09 7.00
CA SER A 172 -4.58 -10.12 7.11
C SER A 172 -4.23 -11.07 8.25
N ARG A 173 -4.80 -10.87 9.45
CA ARG A 173 -4.94 -11.95 10.42
C ARG A 173 -6.35 -12.51 10.30
N SER A 174 -6.37 -13.76 9.87
CA SER A 174 -7.48 -14.70 9.77
C SER A 174 -8.49 -14.54 10.92
N CYS A 175 -9.68 -14.05 10.62
CA CYS A 175 -10.84 -14.29 11.48
C CYS A 175 -11.44 -15.64 11.09
N SER A 176 -11.03 -16.69 11.81
CA SER A 176 -11.80 -17.93 11.90
C SER A 176 -13.20 -17.59 12.39
N ALA A 177 -14.22 -17.90 11.60
CA ALA A 177 -15.61 -17.70 11.96
C ALA A 177 -16.00 -18.62 13.14
N GLY A 178 -15.87 -18.10 14.35
CA GLY A 178 -16.48 -18.66 15.57
C GLY A 178 -17.95 -18.28 15.64
N GLY A 179 -18.78 -18.86 14.78
CA GLY A 179 -20.23 -18.69 14.82
C GLY A 179 -20.86 -19.49 15.95
N ARG A 180 -21.06 -18.86 17.12
CA ARG A 180 -22.06 -19.31 18.10
C ARG A 180 -23.43 -18.87 17.62
N GLY A 181 -24.18 -19.79 17.02
CA GLY A 181 -25.59 -19.63 16.68
C GLY A 181 -26.42 -20.71 17.35
N SER A 182 -27.03 -20.37 18.50
CA SER A 182 -28.14 -21.10 19.10
C SER A 182 -29.39 -20.93 18.24
N GLY A 183 -29.96 -22.03 17.74
CA GLY A 183 -31.18 -21.98 16.94
C GLY A 183 -31.73 -23.37 16.63
N THR A 184 -32.69 -23.79 17.44
CA THR A 184 -33.53 -24.99 17.31
C THR A 184 -34.18 -25.12 15.93
N GLY A 185 -34.04 -26.29 15.29
CA GLY A 185 -34.62 -26.50 13.96
C GLY A 185 -34.63 -27.96 13.49
N ARG A 186 -35.58 -28.73 14.02
CA ARG A 186 -36.33 -29.82 13.36
C ARG A 186 -35.56 -30.82 12.46
N ARG A 187 -35.32 -32.00 13.04
CA ARG A 187 -35.04 -33.29 12.40
C ARG A 187 -36.05 -33.59 11.27
N ARG A 188 -35.58 -33.75 10.02
CA ARG A 188 -36.24 -34.59 9.01
C ARG A 188 -35.21 -35.44 8.28
N SER A 189 -35.56 -36.72 8.23
CA SER A 189 -34.89 -37.90 7.71
C SER A 189 -34.48 -37.81 6.24
N ARG A 190 -33.25 -38.26 5.93
CA ARG A 190 -32.96 -38.98 4.68
C ARG A 190 -32.06 -40.17 4.97
N THR A 191 -32.66 -41.34 4.81
CA THR A 191 -32.07 -42.68 4.71
C THR A 191 -30.99 -42.70 3.63
N ARG A 192 -29.82 -43.26 3.96
CA ARG A 192 -28.84 -43.67 2.94
C ARG A 192 -28.47 -45.13 3.19
N THR A 193 -29.09 -45.97 2.38
CA THR A 193 -28.88 -47.41 2.29
C THR A 193 -27.41 -47.70 1.97
N THR A 194 -26.81 -48.56 2.78
CA THR A 194 -25.55 -49.24 2.50
C THR A 194 -25.81 -50.35 1.48
N SER A 195 -25.13 -50.33 0.34
CA SER A 195 -24.88 -51.58 -0.38
C SER A 195 -23.49 -51.58 -1.00
N ARG A 196 -22.73 -52.54 -0.49
CA ARG A 196 -21.37 -52.94 -0.79
C ARG A 196 -21.43 -53.96 -1.94
N ARG A 197 -20.69 -53.74 -3.04
CA ARG A 197 -20.26 -54.76 -4.02
C ARG A 197 -19.07 -54.17 -4.79
N SER A 198 -17.84 -54.51 -4.39
CA SER A 198 -17.03 -55.67 -4.82
C SER A 198 -16.49 -55.57 -6.26
N ARG A 199 -15.19 -55.24 -6.35
CA ARG A 199 -14.13 -55.80 -7.22
C ARG A 199 -14.39 -55.96 -8.74
N ARG A 200 -13.64 -55.14 -9.53
CA ARG A 200 -12.73 -55.42 -10.69
C ARG A 200 -12.65 -56.87 -11.26
N PRO A 201 -12.12 -57.13 -12.50
CA PRO A 201 -11.18 -56.29 -13.30
C PRO A 201 -11.33 -56.28 -14.86
N ALA A 202 -10.56 -55.36 -15.47
CA ALA A 202 -9.79 -55.36 -16.74
C ALA A 202 -10.25 -56.13 -18.00
N ALA A 203 -10.37 -55.39 -19.12
CA ALA A 203 -9.48 -55.46 -20.30
C ALA A 203 -9.62 -54.15 -21.09
#